data_AF-A0A933ESF6-F1
#
_entry.id   AF-A0A933ESF6-F1
#
_cell.length_a   1.000
_cell.length_b   1.000
_cell.length_c   1.000
_cell.angle_alpha   90.00
_cell.angle_beta   90.00
_cell.angle_gamma   90.00
#
_symmetry.space_group_name_H-M   'P 1'
#
loop_
_entity.id
_entity.type
_entity.pdbx_description
1 polymer ?
#
loop_
_entity_poly.entity_id
_entity_poly.type
_entity_poly.pdbx_seq_one_letter_code
_entity_poly.pdbx_strand_id
1 'polypeptide(L)' 'MKRTTIVAPDDLIDRLRREAAERGVSLATVIREALEAKARSWRPKPRSLGIGDSGRTDIARRTGEESIVPQPWR' A
#
# COMPACT_ATOMS: atom_id res chain seq x y z
N MET A 1 -13.56 -16.04 5.97
CA MET A 1 -12.30 -15.79 6.70
C MET A 1 -11.33 -16.94 6.45
N LYS A 2 -10.03 -16.67 6.30
CA LYS A 2 -8.97 -17.69 6.24
C LYS A 2 -8.30 -17.81 7.62
N ARG A 3 -8.04 -19.04 8.08
CA ARG A 3 -7.31 -19.27 9.34
C ARG A 3 -5.81 -19.14 9.10
N THR A 4 -5.16 -18.30 9.90
CA THR A 4 -3.71 -18.08 9.87
C THR A 4 -3.19 -18.21 11.28
N THR A 5 -2.16 -19.04 11.47
CA THR A 5 -1.42 -19.14 12.73
C THR A 5 -0.25 -18.19 12.67
N ILE A 6 -0.13 -17.31 13.66
CA ILE A 6 1.00 -16.39 13.81
C ILE A 6 1.66 -16.64 15.16
N VAL A 7 2.98 -16.48 15.21
CA VAL A 7 3.74 -16.46 16.47
C VAL A 7 3.99 -15.00 16.81
N ALA A 8 3.75 -14.64 18.06
CA ALA A 8 3.96 -13.29 18.58
C ALA A 8 4.59 -13.37 19.97
N PRO A 9 5.35 -12.35 20.39
CA PRO A 9 5.85 -12.26 21.76
C PRO A 9 4.71 -12.30 22.79
N ASP A 10 4.94 -12.98 23.91
CA ASP A 10 3.94 -13.14 24.96
C ASP A 10 3.49 -11.79 25.53
N ASP A 11 4.42 -10.85 25.73
CA ASP A 11 4.14 -9.52 26.25
C ASP A 11 3.21 -8.70 25.33
N LEU A 12 3.29 -8.94 24.01
CA LEU A 12 2.41 -8.32 23.03
C LEU A 12 1.00 -8.89 23.14
N ILE A 13 0.88 -10.22 23.23
CA ILE A 13 -0.41 -10.89 23.38
C ILE A 13 -1.08 -10.47 24.69
N ASP A 14 -0.34 -10.36 25.78
CA ASP A 14 -0.87 -9.93 27.08
C ASP A 14 -1.37 -8.49 27.05
N ARG A 15 -0.66 -7.58 26.36
CA ARG A 15 -1.14 -6.21 26.15
C ARG A 15 -2.45 -6.18 25.37
N LEU A 16 -2.54 -6.94 24.28
CA LEU A 16 -3.76 -7.00 23.47
C LEU A 16 -4.93 -7.66 24.22
N ARG A 17 -4.66 -8.61 25.12
CA ARG A 17 -5.68 -9.20 25.99
C ARG A 17 -6.23 -8.20 26.99
N ARG A 18 -5.38 -7.36 27.59
CA ARG A 18 -5.83 -6.28 28.48
C ARG A 18 -6.71 -5.29 27.73
N GLU A 19 -6.29 -4.85 26.54
CA GLU A 19 -7.09 -3.95 25.69
C GLU A 19 -8.45 -4.58 25.34
N ALA A 20 -8.46 -5.87 24.95
CA ALA A 20 -9.68 -6.59 24.63
C ALA A 20 -10.63 -6.66 25.84
N ALA A 21 -10.09 -6.91 27.04
CA ALA A 21 -10.86 -6.96 28.29
C ALA A 21 -11.44 -5.60 28.66
N GLU A 22 -10.65 -4.53 28.58
CA GLU A 22 -11.10 -3.15 28.83
C GLU A 22 -12.22 -2.73 27.87
N ARG A 23 -12.13 -3.16 26.60
CA ARG A 23 -13.13 -2.86 25.57
C ARG A 23 -14.33 -3.81 25.57
N GLY A 24 -14.30 -4.90 26.35
CA GLY A 24 -15.35 -5.93 26.34
C GLY A 24 -15.49 -6.67 25.00
N VAL A 25 -14.41 -6.80 24.23
CA VAL A 25 -14.40 -7.47 22.91
C VAL A 25 -13.47 -8.68 22.89
N SER A 26 -13.59 -9.52 21.87
CA SER A 26 -12.68 -10.66 21.70
C SER A 26 -11.27 -10.20 21.30
N LEU A 27 -10.24 -10.93 21.75
CA LEU A 27 -8.85 -10.72 21.30
C LEU A 27 -8.74 -10.77 19.76
N ALA A 28 -9.52 -11.65 19.13
CA ALA A 28 -9.56 -11.75 17.66
C ALA A 28 -10.10 -10.48 16.99
N THR A 29 -10.99 -9.73 17.66
CA THR A 29 -11.47 -8.43 17.17
C THR A 29 -10.34 -7.41 17.16
N VAL A 30 -9.63 -7.27 18.27
CA VAL A 30 -8.48 -6.36 18.39
C VAL A 30 -7.39 -6.69 17.36
N ILE A 31 -7.05 -7.97 17.21
CA ILE A 31 -6.04 -8.41 16.22
C ILE A 31 -6.49 -8.07 14.79
N ARG A 32 -7.77 -8.30 14.44
CA ARG A 32 -8.29 -7.96 13.11
C ARG A 32 -8.21 -6.46 12.84
N GLU A 33 -8.61 -5.63 13.80
CA GLU A 33 -8.56 -4.18 13.67
C GLU A 33 -7.12 -3.68 13.47
N ALA A 34 -6.17 -4.21 14.24
CA ALA A 34 -4.76 -3.86 14.12
C ALA A 34 -4.18 -4.24 12.74
N LEU A 35 -4.50 -5.45 12.25
CA LEU A 35 -4.09 -5.90 10.92
C LEU A 35 -4.69 -5.03 9.81
N GLU A 36 -5.96 -4.65 9.95
CA GLU A 36 -6.66 -3.82 8.97
C GLU A 36 -6.12 -2.38 8.97
N ALA A 37 -5.85 -1.81 10.14
CA ALA A 37 -5.19 -0.51 10.27
C ALA A 37 -3.81 -0.52 9.60
N LYS A 38 -3.03 -1.58 9.82
CA LYS A 38 -1.72 -1.75 9.16
C LYS A 38 -1.88 -1.84 7.64
N ALA A 39 -2.82 -2.65 7.16
CA ALA A 39 -3.09 -2.79 5.73
C ALA A 39 -3.52 -1.47 5.08
N ARG A 40 -4.42 -0.71 5.72
CA ARG A 40 -4.84 0.62 5.26
C ARG A 40 -3.69 1.62 5.18
N SER A 41 -2.77 1.56 6.14
CA SER A 41 -1.58 2.44 6.14
C SER A 41 -0.55 2.08 5.07
N TRP A 42 -0.57 0.84 4.58
CA TRP A 42 0.37 0.39 3.57
C TRP A 42 -0.05 0.88 2.19
N ARG A 43 0.62 1.93 1.71
CA ARG A 43 0.52 2.38 0.32
C ARG A 43 1.78 1.99 -0.44
N PRO A 44 1.71 1.09 -1.44
CA PRO A 44 2.87 0.83 -2.29
C PRO A 44 3.25 2.14 -3.00
N LYS A 45 4.54 2.49 -2.97
CA LYS A 45 5.02 3.59 -3.80
C LYS A 45 4.78 3.21 -5.28
N PRO A 46 4.17 4.08 -6.10
CA PRO A 46 3.99 3.80 -7.51
C PRO A 46 5.36 3.57 -8.15
N ARG A 47 5.58 2.38 -8.70
CA ARG A 47 6.82 2.05 -9.41
C ARG A 47 6.91 2.74 -10.78
N SER A 48 5.82 3.34 -11.24
CA SER A 48 5.66 3.98 -12.55
C SER A 48 5.63 5.51 -12.52
N LEU A 49 5.83 6.14 -11.35
CA LEU A 49 6.11 7.58 -11.28
C LEU A 49 7.46 7.81 -11.98
N GLY A 50 7.43 8.09 -13.29
CA GLY A 50 8.60 8.20 -14.15
C GLY A 50 8.51 7.43 -15.48
N ILE A 51 7.56 6.48 -15.65
CA ILE A 51 7.40 5.75 -16.92
C ILE A 51 6.95 6.65 -18.10
N GLY A 52 6.45 7.86 -17.78
CA GLY A 52 6.17 8.91 -18.76
C GLY A 52 7.01 10.18 -18.58
N ASP A 53 8.04 10.15 -17.74
CA ASP A 53 8.94 11.30 -17.55
C ASP A 53 9.95 11.35 -18.69
N SER A 54 9.46 11.82 -19.84
CA SER A 54 10.26 12.06 -21.03
C SER A 54 11.21 13.26 -20.88
N GLY A 55 11.17 13.98 -19.76
CA GLY A 55 11.85 15.28 -19.57
C GLY A 55 11.30 16.40 -20.45
N ARG A 56 10.24 16.14 -21.24
CA ARG A 56 9.63 17.08 -22.18
C ARG A 56 8.19 17.38 -21.78
N THR A 57 7.89 18.67 -21.58
CA THR A 57 6.58 19.15 -21.13
C THR A 57 5.58 19.36 -22.27
N ASP A 58 6.00 19.19 -23.53
CA ASP A 58 5.23 19.55 -24.73
C ASP A 58 4.67 18.34 -25.50
N ILE A 59 5.01 17.10 -25.11
CA ILE A 59 4.59 15.89 -25.84
C ILE A 59 3.06 15.76 -25.90
N ALA A 60 2.37 15.95 -24.77
CA ALA A 60 0.91 15.82 -24.72
C ALA A 60 0.17 16.88 -25.58
N ARG A 61 0.78 18.05 -25.80
CA ARG A 61 0.18 19.14 -26.59
C ARG A 61 0.24 18.85 -28.09
N ARG A 62 1.28 18.15 -28.55
CA ARG A 62 1.56 17.93 -29.98
C ARG A 62 0.89 16.70 -30.58
N THR A 63 0.42 15.76 -29.75
CA THR A 63 -0.17 14.47 -30.20
C THR A 63 -1.37 14.64 -31.14
N GLY A 64 -2.11 15.76 -31.06
CA GLY A 64 -3.27 16.01 -31.93
C GLY A 64 -2.95 16.66 -33.28
N GLU A 65 -1.77 17.27 -33.43
CA GLU A 65 -1.43 18.13 -34.56
C GLU A 65 -0.27 17.58 -35.40
N GLU A 66 0.66 16.84 -34.79
CA GLU A 66 1.93 16.48 -35.42
C GLU A 66 2.21 14.98 -35.29
N SER A 67 2.49 14.32 -36.42
CA SER A 67 2.96 12.93 -36.42
C SER A 67 4.41 12.88 -35.93
N ILE A 68 4.67 12.08 -34.89
CA ILE A 68 6.01 11.95 -34.30
C ILE A 68 6.92 11.21 -35.28
N VAL A 69 7.97 11.88 -35.76
CA VAL A 69 9.05 11.24 -36.53
C VAL A 69 10.07 10.65 -35.55
N PRO A 70 10.30 9.33 -35.54
CA PRO A 70 11.30 8.71 -34.67
C PRO A 70 12.68 9.26 -34.99
N GLN A 71 13.46 9.62 -33.97
CA GLN A 71 14.86 9.98 -34.21
C GLN A 71 15.66 8.73 -34.60
N PRO A 72 16.62 8.86 -35.54
CA PRO A 72 17.51 7.76 -35.88
C PRO A 72 18.30 7.36 -34.63
N TRP A 73 18.23 6.07 -34.32
CA TRP A 73 19.05 5.44 -33.30
C TRP A 73 20.53 5.63 -33.67
N ARG A 74 21.35 6.11 -32.72
CA ARG A 74 22.80 6.04 -32.80
C ARG A 74 23.28 4.78 -32.11
#